data_AF-A0A4R6T143-F1
#
_entry.id   AF-A0A4R6T143-F1
#
_cell.length_a   1.000
_cell.length_b   1.000
_cell.length_c   1.000
_cell.angle_alpha   90.00
_cell.angle_beta   90.00
_cell.angle_gamma   90.00
#
_symmetry.space_group_name_H-M   'P 1'
#
loop_
_entity.id
_entity.type
_entity.pdbx_description
1 polymer ?
#
loop_
_entity_poly.entity_id
_entity_poly.type
_entity_poly.pdbx_seq_one_letter_code
_entity_poly.pdbx_strand_id
1 'polypeptide(L)'
;MENTWPKNENWFLVNKTDLSVRPLNVKARDCSNSVQEFFFDLGYLKFNSSSDVFIEVQKNGLHPLENKDCDHVPMSYLMAIESYLSLKDEKIVA
;
A
#
# COMPACT_ATOMS: atom_id res chain seq x y z
N MET A 1 10.32 23.78 0.11
CA MET A 1 10.88 22.44 -0.14
C MET A 1 9.83 21.67 -0.90
N GLU A 2 10.00 21.46 -2.21
CA GLU A 2 9.08 20.64 -2.99
C GLU A 2 9.25 19.19 -2.54
N ASN A 3 8.19 18.59 -2.02
CA ASN A 3 8.13 17.16 -1.73
C ASN A 3 8.06 16.42 -3.07
N THR A 4 9.20 16.20 -3.70
CA THR A 4 9.30 15.38 -4.91
C THR A 4 9.20 13.92 -4.48
N TRP A 5 7.97 13.40 -4.45
CA TRP A 5 7.71 11.98 -4.25
C TRP A 5 8.42 11.15 -5.33
N PRO A 6 8.95 9.96 -4.99
CA PRO A 6 9.48 9.06 -6.00
C PRO A 6 8.39 8.76 -7.02
N LYS A 7 8.71 8.96 -8.31
CA LYS A 7 7.75 8.90 -9.43
C LYS A 7 7.01 7.56 -9.58
N ASN A 8 7.44 6.50 -8.88
CA ASN A 8 6.97 5.13 -9.04
C ASN A 8 6.70 4.43 -7.69
N GLU A 9 5.79 4.95 -6.88
CA GLU A 9 5.31 4.24 -5.69
C GLU A 9 4.20 3.25 -6.07
N ASN A 10 4.53 1.96 -6.08
CA ASN A 10 3.56 0.89 -6.29
C ASN A 10 2.99 0.43 -4.96
N TRP A 11 1.66 0.45 -4.84
CA TRP A 11 0.95 -0.02 -3.66
C TRP A 11 0.40 -1.41 -3.93
N PHE A 12 0.54 -2.29 -2.95
CA PHE A 12 0.09 -3.68 -3.03
C PHE A 12 -0.73 -4.05 -1.80
N LEU A 13 -1.75 -4.89 -2.00
CA LEU A 13 -2.42 -5.61 -0.93
C LEU A 13 -1.97 -7.07 -0.99
N VAL A 14 -1.49 -7.57 0.14
CA VAL A 14 -1.13 -8.99 0.32
C VAL A 14 -2.14 -9.62 1.26
N ASN A 15 -2.79 -10.70 0.82
CA ASN A 15 -3.65 -11.51 1.68
C ASN A 15 -2.77 -12.39 2.59
N LYS A 16 -2.98 -12.30 3.90
CA LYS A 16 -2.17 -13.00 4.90
C LYS A 16 -2.39 -14.52 4.92
N THR A 17 -3.51 -15.00 4.39
CA THR A 17 -3.88 -16.42 4.42
C THR A 17 -3.35 -17.18 3.22
N ASP A 18 -3.48 -16.63 2.03
CA ASP A 18 -3.11 -17.30 0.77
C ASP A 18 -1.93 -16.66 0.03
N LEU A 19 -1.37 -15.57 0.58
CA LEU A 19 -0.26 -14.79 -0.02
C LEU A 19 -0.58 -14.22 -1.41
N SER A 20 -1.85 -14.15 -1.80
CA SER A 20 -2.25 -13.49 -3.03
C SER A 20 -1.93 -11.99 -2.98
N VAL A 21 -1.28 -11.51 -4.03
CA VAL A 21 -0.90 -10.10 -4.18
C VAL A 21 -1.78 -9.47 -5.23
N ARG A 22 -2.32 -8.29 -4.92
CA ARG A 22 -3.03 -7.46 -5.89
C ARG A 22 -2.57 -6.01 -5.82
N PRO A 23 -2.56 -5.28 -6.94
CA PRO A 23 -2.21 -3.87 -6.94
C PRO A 23 -3.33 -3.07 -6.25
N LEU A 24 -2.91 -2.01 -5.56
CA LEU A 24 -3.78 -0.98 -5.01
C LEU A 24 -3.58 0.31 -5.82
N ASN A 25 -4.62 0.75 -6.50
CA ASN A 25 -4.56 1.99 -7.27
C ASN A 25 -4.83 3.18 -6.35
N VAL A 26 -3.84 4.06 -6.24
CA VAL A 26 -4.01 5.35 -5.57
C VAL A 26 -4.82 6.26 -6.51
N LYS A 27 -6.06 6.57 -6.12
CA LYS A 27 -6.96 7.43 -6.89
C LYS A 27 -6.70 8.91 -6.65
N ALA A 28 -6.42 9.25 -5.40
CA ALA A 28 -6.11 10.60 -4.97
C ALA A 28 -5.14 10.54 -3.79
N ARG A 29 -4.44 11.65 -3.58
CA ARG A 29 -3.59 11.89 -2.43
C ARG A 29 -3.94 13.29 -1.91
N ASP A 30 -4.17 13.42 -0.62
CA ASP A 30 -4.22 14.70 0.06
C ASP A 30 -3.14 14.68 1.14
N CYS A 31 -2.30 15.71 1.16
CA CYS A 31 -1.17 15.78 2.06
C CYS A 31 -1.12 17.16 2.71
N SER A 32 -1.22 17.17 4.03
CA SER A 32 -0.85 18.32 4.86
C SER A 32 0.59 18.15 5.38
N ASN A 33 1.13 19.18 6.04
CA ASN A 33 2.48 19.12 6.63
C ASN A 33 2.61 18.04 7.73
N SER A 34 1.50 17.55 8.30
CA SER A 34 1.52 16.66 9.47
C SER A 34 0.82 15.32 9.24
N VAL A 35 0.05 15.21 8.16
CA VAL A 35 -0.82 14.06 7.89
C VAL A 35 -0.93 13.86 6.40
N GLN A 36 -0.82 12.61 5.97
CA GLN A 36 -0.99 12.15 4.61
C GLN A 36 -2.24 11.28 4.51
N GLU A 37 -2.99 11.43 3.42
CA GLU A 37 -4.24 10.72 3.15
C GLU A 37 -4.22 10.18 1.73
N PHE A 38 -4.22 8.85 1.61
CA PHE A 38 -4.14 8.13 0.34
C PHE A 38 -5.47 7.44 0.10
N PHE A 39 -6.05 7.69 -1.07
CA PHE A 39 -7.39 7.27 -1.43
C PHE A 39 -7.29 6.08 -2.38
N PHE A 40 -7.91 4.95 -2.01
CA PHE A 40 -7.93 3.72 -2.79
C PHE A 40 -9.38 3.31 -3.13
N ASP A 41 -9.54 2.28 -3.96
CA ASP A 41 -10.86 1.66 -4.21
C ASP A 41 -11.54 1.12 -2.94
N LEU A 42 -10.76 0.63 -1.97
CA LEU A 42 -11.27 -0.05 -0.78
C LEU A 42 -11.54 0.88 0.40
N GLY A 43 -10.89 2.05 0.42
CA GLY A 43 -10.74 2.82 1.63
C GLY A 43 -9.73 3.95 1.54
N TYR A 44 -9.57 4.61 2.67
CA TYR A 44 -8.64 5.71 2.88
C TYR A 44 -7.55 5.25 3.83
N LEU A 45 -6.29 5.46 3.46
CA LEU A 45 -5.17 5.30 4.37
C LEU A 45 -4.76 6.69 4.86
N LYS A 46 -4.91 6.94 6.15
CA LYS A 46 -4.49 8.18 6.79
C LYS A 46 -3.32 7.87 7.71
N PHE A 47 -2.19 8.54 7.49
CA PHE A 47 -0.96 8.22 8.19
C PHE A 47 -0.09 9.45 8.45
N ASN A 48 0.79 9.34 9.44
CA ASN A 48 1.82 10.31 9.75
C ASN A 48 3.06 9.60 10.30
N SER A 49 4.01 10.33 10.88
CA SER A 49 5.23 9.73 11.45
C SER A 49 4.99 8.85 12.70
N SER A 50 3.75 8.75 13.20
CA SER A 50 3.44 8.19 14.52
C SER A 50 2.17 7.34 14.56
N SER A 51 1.24 7.47 13.61
CA SER A 51 -0.05 6.80 13.63
C SER A 51 -0.58 6.60 12.22
N ASP A 52 -1.05 5.39 11.95
CA ASP A 52 -1.60 4.98 10.66
C ASP A 52 -2.99 4.38 10.89
N VAL A 53 -3.96 4.73 10.05
CA VAL A 53 -5.32 4.18 10.10
C VAL A 53 -5.84 3.94 8.70
N PHE A 54 -6.42 2.76 8.50
CA PHE A 54 -7.19 2.45 7.31
C PHE A 54 -8.69 2.55 7.59
N ILE A 55 -9.40 3.27 6.72
CA ILE A 55 -10.83 3.53 6.84
C ILE A 55 -11.53 2.86 5.65
N GLU A 56 -12.27 1.77 5.90
CA GLU A 56 -13.01 1.07 4.84
C GLU A 56 -14.22 1.87 4.36
N VAL A 57 -14.36 2.04 3.04
CA VAL A 57 -15.50 2.76 2.43
C VAL A 57 -16.83 2.05 2.65
N GLN A 58 -16.86 0.72 2.59
CA GLN A 58 -18.12 -0.03 2.58
C GLN A 58 -18.75 -0.24 3.97
N LYS A 59 -17.93 -0.20 5.02
CA LYS A 59 -18.37 -0.54 6.39
C LYS A 59 -18.08 0.58 7.40
N ASN A 60 -17.46 1.68 6.98
CA ASN A 60 -16.92 2.72 7.86
C ASN A 60 -16.07 2.13 9.01
N GLY A 61 -15.41 1.00 8.76
CA GLY A 61 -14.51 0.37 9.71
C GLY A 61 -13.24 1.18 9.83
N LEU A 62 -12.88 1.59 11.04
CA LEU A 62 -11.57 2.17 11.33
C LEU A 62 -10.65 1.07 11.83
N HIS A 63 -9.55 0.89 11.12
CA HIS A 63 -8.55 -0.13 11.40
C HIS A 63 -7.23 0.57 11.71
N PRO A 64 -6.88 0.76 12.99
CA PRO A 64 -5.55 1.22 13.38
C PRO A 64 -4.51 0.28 12.79
N LEU A 65 -3.49 0.86 12.19
CA LEU A 65 -2.38 0.14 11.61
C LEU A 65 -1.13 0.39 12.45
N GLU A 66 -0.29 -0.63 12.48
CA GLU A 66 1.06 -0.54 13.01
C GLU A 66 2.00 -0.34 11.83
N ASN A 67 2.75 0.76 11.84
CA ASN A 67 3.81 0.97 10.86
C ASN A 67 4.95 0.01 11.17
N LYS A 68 5.15 -0.97 10.29
CA LYS A 68 6.30 -1.87 10.36
C LYS A 68 7.36 -1.36 9.41
N ASP A 69 8.57 -1.16 9.92
CA ASP A 69 9.71 -0.87 9.07
C ASP A 69 10.00 -2.04 8.11
N CYS A 70 10.94 -1.81 7.19
CA CYS A 70 11.32 -2.81 6.19
C CYS A 70 11.93 -4.09 6.80
N ASP A 71 12.53 -4.01 7.99
CA ASP A 71 13.19 -5.15 8.64
C ASP A 71 12.17 -6.14 9.23
N HIS A 72 10.95 -5.67 9.51
CA HIS A 72 9.87 -6.48 10.07
C HIS A 72 8.88 -7.01 9.03
N VAL A 73 9.14 -6.85 7.73
CA VAL A 73 8.30 -7.44 6.68
C VAL A 73 8.61 -8.94 6.54
N PRO A 74 7.64 -9.84 6.73
CA PRO A 74 7.86 -11.27 6.57
C PRO A 74 8.38 -11.63 5.17
N MET A 75 9.40 -12.49 5.11
CA MET A 75 10.02 -12.93 3.85
C MET A 75 8.98 -13.51 2.87
N SER A 76 7.95 -14.20 3.36
CA SER A 76 6.86 -14.73 2.54
C SER A 76 6.10 -13.64 1.77
N TYR A 77 5.96 -12.43 2.34
CA TYR A 77 5.31 -11.32 1.66
C TYR A 77 6.21 -10.73 0.59
N LEU A 78 7.52 -10.63 0.87
CA LEU A 78 8.50 -10.17 -0.11
C LEU A 78 8.54 -11.11 -1.33
N MET A 79 8.63 -12.42 -1.09
CA MET A 79 8.62 -13.43 -2.15
C MET A 79 7.32 -13.42 -2.97
N ALA A 80 6.18 -13.21 -2.31
CA ALA A 80 4.89 -13.10 -3.00
C ALA A 80 4.83 -11.87 -3.92
N ILE A 81 5.34 -10.73 -3.45
CA ILE A 81 5.41 -9.49 -4.24
C ILE A 81 6.37 -9.66 -5.41
N GLU A 82 7.56 -10.22 -5.17
CA GLU A 82 8.54 -10.51 -6.23
C GLU A 82 7.95 -11.41 -7.32
N SER A 83 7.31 -12.52 -6.91
CA SER A 83 6.63 -13.43 -7.83
C SER A 83 5.55 -12.72 -8.65
N TYR A 84 4.75 -11.85 -8.01
CA TYR A 84 3.73 -11.07 -8.70
C TYR A 84 4.34 -10.12 -9.74
N LEU A 85 5.45 -9.45 -9.41
CA LEU A 85 6.12 -8.51 -10.29
C LEU A 85 6.77 -9.22 -11.49
N SER A 86 7.46 -10.34 -11.28
CA SER A 86 8.09 -11.11 -12.36
C SER A 86 7.07 -11.64 -13.37
N LEU A 87 5.92 -12.12 -12.92
CA LEU A 87 4.83 -12.59 -13.80
C LEU A 87 4.20 -11.46 -14.63
N LYS A 88 4.27 -10.22 -14.16
CA LYS A 88 3.76 -9.05 -14.91
C LYS A 88 4.68 -8.71 -16.08
N ASP A 89 5.99 -8.86 -15.91
CA ASP A 89 6.97 -8.59 -16.95
C ASP A 89 6.89 -9.61 -18.10
N GLU A 90 6.60 -10.88 -17.80
CA GLU A 90 6.42 -11.92 -18.82
C GLU A 90 5.21 -11.67 -19.73
N LYS A 91 4.14 -11.05 -19.22
CA LYS A 91 2.94 -10.73 -20.00
C LYS A 91 3.09 -9.56 -20.97
N ILE A 92 4.19 -8.82 -20.92
CA ILE A 92 4.45 -7.70 -21.85
C ILE A 92 5.17 -8.20 -23.13
N VAL A 93 5.67 -9.44 -23.13
CA VAL A 93 6.49 -10.00 -24.23
C VAL A 93 5.76 -11.08 -25.04
N ALA A 94 4.48 -11.37 -24.74
CA ALA A 94 3.68 -12.41 -25.40
C ALA A 94 2.55 -11.82 -26.26
#